data_AF-A0A6N8XAS9-F1
#
_entry.id   AF-A0A6N8XAS9-F1
#
_cell.length_a   1.000
_cell.length_b   1.000
_cell.length_c   1.000
_cell.angle_alpha   90.00
_cell.angle_beta   90.00
_cell.angle_gamma   90.00
#
_symmetry.space_group_name_H-M   'P 1'
#
loop_
_entity.id
_entity.type
_entity.pdbx_description
1 polymer ?
#
loop_
_entity_poly.entity_id
_entity_poly.type
_entity_poly.pdbx_seq_one_letter_code
_entity_poly.pdbx_strand_id
1 'polypeptide(L)'
;MVASVNASDESVVPPRRCGVGFGRVFAASVAIAALQSCTTLSEDDCLTLDWAVLGETDGELGRPLSDLNRYRRDCAKYDVVPDSRAYMEGRQRGLLVFCTEDNGYREGRNGAVSRLVCPAALEPGFRRGYELGRAVYASVTELRASNDSIVSARSEIEHLESEIEDRRRSARSDDIDDKEKQALHDEIDDMERRIDELDEDIGILIATLAVSVSQYHAAVGAARREGYDEPMETELLSALRRLAQ
;
A
#
# COMPACT_ATOMS: atom_id res chain seq x y z
N MET A 1 -32.67 -26.23 -48.56
CA MET A 1 -33.77 -27.22 -48.54
C MET A 1 -33.77 -27.86 -47.16
N VAL A 2 -34.95 -27.95 -46.55
CA VAL A 2 -35.21 -28.22 -45.13
C VAL A 2 -35.41 -29.72 -44.88
N ALA A 3 -35.34 -30.12 -43.59
CA ALA A 3 -35.79 -31.35 -42.92
C ALA A 3 -34.68 -32.42 -42.69
N SER A 4 -34.54 -33.10 -41.54
CA SER A 4 -35.33 -33.31 -40.31
C SER A 4 -34.33 -33.52 -39.14
N VAL A 5 -34.53 -32.95 -37.96
CA VAL A 5 -35.19 -33.51 -36.75
C VAL A 5 -34.86 -34.98 -36.45
N ASN A 6 -34.18 -35.23 -35.33
CA ASN A 6 -34.68 -36.24 -34.38
C ASN A 6 -34.32 -35.89 -32.94
N ALA A 7 -35.32 -36.01 -32.08
CA ALA A 7 -35.32 -35.74 -30.65
C ALA A 7 -35.42 -37.07 -29.89
N SER A 8 -34.79 -37.14 -28.73
CA SER A 8 -35.01 -38.12 -27.64
C SER A 8 -34.47 -37.40 -26.39
N ASP A 9 -35.25 -36.59 -25.69
CA ASP A 9 -36.23 -36.93 -24.64
C ASP A 9 -35.74 -38.01 -23.66
N GLU A 10 -35.27 -37.58 -22.48
CA GLU A 10 -35.53 -38.26 -21.22
C GLU A 10 -35.33 -37.29 -20.02
N SER A 11 -36.48 -36.80 -19.54
CA SER A 11 -36.87 -36.68 -18.12
C SER A 11 -36.02 -35.88 -17.11
N VAL A 12 -36.64 -34.77 -16.71
CA VAL A 12 -36.46 -33.97 -15.48
C VAL A 12 -36.93 -34.75 -14.23
N VAL A 13 -36.11 -34.79 -13.16
CA VAL A 13 -36.55 -34.73 -11.74
C VAL A 13 -35.42 -34.17 -10.84
N PRO A 14 -35.62 -33.07 -10.07
CA PRO A 14 -34.69 -32.59 -9.05
C PRO A 14 -35.15 -32.94 -7.61
N PRO A 15 -34.21 -33.19 -6.67
CA PRO A 15 -34.43 -32.78 -5.27
C PRO A 15 -33.09 -32.41 -4.57
N ARG A 16 -32.93 -31.54 -3.56
CA ARG A 16 -33.80 -30.76 -2.67
C ARG A 16 -33.06 -29.46 -2.30
N ARG A 17 -33.79 -28.34 -2.28
CA ARG A 17 -33.34 -27.10 -1.61
C ARG A 17 -33.57 -27.25 -0.10
N CYS A 18 -32.51 -27.18 0.71
CA CYS A 18 -32.66 -26.81 2.11
C CYS A 18 -32.73 -25.29 2.18
N GLY A 19 -33.93 -24.76 2.38
CA GLY A 19 -34.13 -23.36 2.74
C GLY A 19 -33.70 -23.14 4.19
N VAL A 20 -32.77 -22.22 4.41
CA VAL A 20 -32.55 -21.60 5.72
C VAL A 20 -33.21 -20.23 5.66
N GLY A 21 -34.21 -20.05 6.51
CA GLY A 21 -35.07 -18.88 6.55
C GLY A 21 -34.34 -17.61 6.97
N PHE A 22 -34.91 -16.50 6.54
CA PHE A 22 -34.59 -15.15 7.02
C PHE A 22 -34.75 -15.08 8.55
N GLY A 23 -33.64 -14.84 9.24
CA GLY A 23 -33.56 -14.47 10.64
C GLY A 23 -32.51 -13.37 10.81
N ARG A 24 -32.90 -12.27 11.45
CA ARG A 24 -32.10 -11.05 11.62
C ARG A 24 -30.91 -11.26 12.57
N VAL A 25 -29.84 -10.51 12.32
CA VAL A 25 -28.72 -10.15 13.21
C VAL A 25 -27.68 -11.26 13.49
N PHE A 26 -26.54 -11.18 12.83
CA PHE A 26 -25.24 -10.85 13.46
C PHE A 26 -24.25 -10.55 12.33
N ALA A 27 -23.87 -9.28 12.17
CA ALA A 27 -22.75 -8.90 11.33
C ALA A 27 -21.47 -9.46 11.98
N ALA A 28 -21.06 -10.65 11.55
CA ALA A 28 -19.76 -11.21 11.90
C ALA A 28 -18.70 -10.46 11.11
N SER A 29 -18.18 -9.39 11.71
CA SER A 29 -16.99 -8.68 11.26
C SER A 29 -15.83 -9.67 11.19
N VAL A 30 -15.52 -10.17 9.99
CA VAL A 30 -14.30 -10.94 9.74
C VAL A 30 -13.14 -9.94 9.79
N ALA A 31 -12.62 -9.73 11.00
CA ALA A 31 -11.35 -9.07 11.21
C ALA A 31 -10.26 -9.97 10.63
N ILE A 32 -9.78 -9.64 9.43
CA ILE A 32 -8.58 -10.23 8.85
C ILE A 32 -7.41 -9.72 9.70
N ALA A 33 -7.11 -10.44 10.78
CA ALA A 33 -5.89 -10.25 11.53
C ALA A 33 -4.73 -10.65 10.62
N ALA A 34 -3.99 -9.67 10.12
CA ALA A 34 -2.70 -9.90 9.49
C ALA A 34 -1.77 -10.47 10.57
N LEU A 35 -1.70 -11.80 10.64
CA LEU A 35 -0.68 -12.50 11.41
C LEU A 35 0.65 -12.19 10.75
N GLN A 36 1.33 -11.16 11.26
CA GLN A 36 2.77 -11.07 11.11
C GLN A 36 3.35 -12.23 11.93
N SER A 37 3.59 -13.35 11.26
CA SER A 37 4.19 -14.53 11.86
C SER A 37 5.65 -14.21 12.21
N CYS A 38 5.88 -13.77 13.45
CA CYS A 38 7.12 -14.04 14.14
C CYS A 38 7.22 -15.56 14.29
N THR A 39 7.78 -16.23 13.29
CA THR A 39 7.98 -17.68 13.31
C THR A 39 9.03 -18.01 14.36
N THR A 40 8.59 -18.37 15.56
CA THR A 40 9.43 -19.00 16.59
C THR A 40 9.68 -20.45 16.18
N LEU A 41 10.92 -20.92 16.27
CA LEU A 41 11.24 -22.32 15.98
C LEU A 41 10.66 -23.23 17.08
N SER A 42 10.05 -24.34 16.67
CA SER A 42 9.64 -25.40 17.58
C SER A 42 10.83 -26.25 18.05
N GLU A 43 10.61 -27.11 19.05
CA GLU A 43 11.63 -28.08 19.49
C GLU A 43 12.08 -29.00 18.34
N ASP A 44 11.13 -29.51 17.56
CA ASP A 44 11.40 -30.38 16.42
C ASP A 44 12.20 -29.66 15.33
N ASP A 45 11.84 -28.40 15.04
CA ASP A 45 12.60 -27.55 14.12
C ASP A 45 14.06 -27.43 14.60
N CYS A 46 14.27 -27.10 15.88
CA CYS A 46 15.62 -26.95 16.44
C CYS A 46 16.47 -28.22 16.34
N LEU A 47 15.85 -29.41 16.47
CA LEU A 47 16.53 -30.70 16.43
C LEU A 47 16.81 -31.21 15.01
N THR A 48 15.98 -30.83 14.04
CA THR A 48 15.98 -31.45 12.70
C THR A 48 16.39 -30.51 11.57
N LEU A 49 16.37 -29.19 11.78
CA LEU A 49 16.74 -28.22 10.74
C LEU A 49 18.19 -28.34 10.30
N ASP A 50 18.39 -28.27 8.99
CA ASP A 50 19.69 -27.98 8.41
C ASP A 50 19.97 -26.47 8.54
N TRP A 51 20.90 -26.14 9.44
CA TRP A 51 21.29 -24.75 9.71
C TRP A 51 21.89 -24.05 8.50
N ALA A 52 22.59 -24.76 7.61
CA ALA A 52 23.12 -24.17 6.38
C ALA A 52 22.01 -23.80 5.41
N VAL A 53 20.99 -24.65 5.26
CA VAL A 53 19.81 -24.36 4.43
C VAL A 53 19.02 -23.18 4.99
N LEU A 54 18.76 -23.18 6.31
CA LEU A 54 18.08 -22.05 6.96
C LEU A 54 18.85 -20.74 6.77
N GLY A 55 20.17 -20.77 6.93
CA GLY A 55 21.03 -19.62 6.69
C GLY A 55 20.91 -19.11 5.26
N GLU A 56 20.95 -20.02 4.28
CA GLU A 56 20.82 -19.70 2.86
C GLU A 56 19.49 -19.01 2.55
N THR A 57 18.37 -19.59 2.99
CA THR A 57 17.05 -18.96 2.86
C THR A 57 16.98 -17.58 3.52
N ASP A 58 17.53 -17.44 4.73
CA ASP A 58 17.57 -16.14 5.40
C ASP A 58 18.43 -15.12 4.66
N GLY A 59 19.52 -15.57 4.02
CA GLY A 59 20.35 -14.76 3.14
C GLY A 59 19.61 -14.30 1.88
N GLU A 60 18.90 -15.21 1.21
CA GLU A 60 18.09 -14.93 0.01
C GLU A 60 16.97 -13.93 0.29
N LEU A 61 16.43 -13.95 1.52
CA LEU A 61 15.42 -13.01 2.00
C LEU A 61 16.00 -11.70 2.56
N GLY A 62 17.33 -11.55 2.59
CA GLY A 62 18.00 -10.35 3.13
C GLY A 62 17.78 -10.15 4.62
N ARG A 63 17.53 -11.23 5.38
CA ARG A 63 17.29 -11.15 6.83
C ARG A 63 18.55 -10.73 7.59
N PRO A 64 18.39 -9.92 8.65
CA PRO A 64 19.52 -9.45 9.44
C PRO A 64 20.17 -10.59 10.23
N LEU A 65 21.46 -10.48 10.53
CA LEU A 65 22.18 -11.49 11.31
C LEU A 65 21.61 -11.65 12.74
N SER A 66 20.87 -10.65 13.25
CA SER A 66 20.15 -10.74 14.52
C SER A 66 19.15 -11.90 14.58
N ASP A 67 18.69 -12.41 13.44
CA ASP A 67 17.79 -13.56 13.34
C ASP A 67 18.45 -14.83 13.88
N LEU A 68 19.76 -15.03 13.66
CA LEU A 68 20.50 -16.13 14.29
C LEU A 68 20.47 -16.06 15.82
N ASN A 69 20.55 -14.86 16.38
CA ASN A 69 20.46 -14.68 17.84
C ASN A 69 19.05 -14.97 18.36
N ARG A 70 18.01 -14.75 17.55
CA ARG A 70 16.64 -15.17 17.86
C ARG A 70 16.55 -16.70 17.88
N TYR A 71 17.03 -17.38 16.83
CA TYR A 71 17.02 -18.84 16.77
C TYR A 71 17.79 -19.48 17.93
N ARG A 72 18.95 -18.92 18.30
CA ARG A 72 19.70 -19.35 19.49
C ARG A 72 18.89 -19.25 20.77
N ARG A 73 18.13 -18.16 20.97
CA ARG A 73 17.27 -18.00 22.15
C ARG A 73 16.09 -18.96 22.14
N ASP A 74 15.52 -19.24 20.97
CA ASP A 74 14.38 -20.16 20.86
C ASP A 74 14.81 -21.61 21.11
N CYS A 75 15.90 -22.06 20.49
CA CYS A 75 16.40 -23.42 20.65
C CYS A 75 17.03 -23.69 22.03
N ALA A 76 17.58 -22.68 22.69
CA ALA A 76 18.09 -22.81 24.06
C ALA A 76 17.00 -23.20 25.08
N LYS A 77 15.72 -22.96 24.80
CA LYS A 77 14.60 -23.40 25.65
C LYS A 77 14.47 -24.93 25.69
N TYR A 78 15.05 -25.61 24.72
CA TYR A 78 15.07 -27.06 24.54
C TYR A 78 16.49 -27.64 24.67
N ASP A 79 17.42 -26.86 25.25
CA ASP A 79 18.83 -27.24 25.39
C ASP A 79 19.55 -27.55 24.06
N VAL A 80 19.04 -27.03 22.94
CA VAL A 80 19.64 -27.19 21.60
C VAL A 80 20.49 -25.97 21.24
N VAL A 81 21.72 -26.22 20.77
CA VAL A 81 22.65 -25.17 20.31
C VAL A 81 22.73 -25.17 18.78
N PRO A 82 22.28 -24.10 18.10
CA PRO A 82 22.38 -23.97 16.64
C PRO A 82 23.80 -24.04 16.09
N ASP A 83 24.01 -24.74 14.96
CA ASP A 83 25.28 -24.67 14.21
C ASP A 83 25.38 -23.31 13.52
N SER A 84 26.04 -22.40 14.21
CA SER A 84 26.17 -21.01 13.78
C SER A 84 27.12 -20.86 12.60
N ARG A 85 28.09 -21.77 12.44
CA ARG A 85 29.03 -21.73 11.33
C ARG A 85 28.32 -22.16 10.05
N ALA A 86 27.62 -23.28 10.08
CA ALA A 86 26.80 -23.75 8.97
C ALA A 86 25.78 -22.68 8.53
N TYR A 87 25.08 -22.07 9.48
CA TYR A 87 24.16 -20.97 9.20
C TYR A 87 24.83 -19.77 8.52
N MET A 88 25.99 -19.32 9.02
CA MET A 88 26.69 -18.19 8.41
C MET A 88 27.19 -18.50 7.01
N GLU A 89 27.71 -19.70 6.77
CA GLU A 89 28.14 -20.16 5.44
C GLU A 89 26.95 -20.19 4.47
N GLY A 90 25.81 -20.73 4.90
CA GLY A 90 24.55 -20.69 4.15
C GLY A 90 24.12 -19.27 3.82
N ARG A 91 24.06 -18.40 4.84
CA ARG A 91 23.64 -17.01 4.68
C ARG A 91 24.51 -16.24 3.71
N GLN A 92 25.81 -16.48 3.70
CA GLN A 92 26.70 -15.85 2.72
C GLN A 92 26.35 -16.26 1.29
N ARG A 93 25.96 -17.53 1.05
CA ARG A 93 25.48 -17.98 -0.27
C ARG A 93 24.18 -17.32 -0.67
N GLY A 94 23.19 -17.30 0.23
CA GLY A 94 21.90 -16.68 -0.05
C GLY A 94 22.00 -15.18 -0.32
N LEU A 95 22.92 -14.48 0.36
CA LEU A 95 23.18 -13.07 0.10
C LEU A 95 23.75 -12.79 -1.30
N LEU A 96 24.33 -13.77 -1.99
CA LEU A 96 24.72 -13.60 -3.40
C LEU A 96 23.49 -13.39 -4.30
N VAL A 97 22.36 -14.00 -3.94
CA VAL A 97 21.07 -13.86 -4.65
C VAL A 97 20.38 -12.56 -4.27
N PHE A 98 20.39 -12.22 -2.98
CA PHE A 98 19.75 -10.99 -2.49
C PHE A 98 20.52 -9.72 -2.87
N CYS A 99 21.84 -9.71 -2.74
CA CYS A 99 22.66 -8.50 -2.93
C CYS A 99 23.02 -8.27 -4.40
N THR A 100 22.00 -8.16 -5.23
CA THR A 100 22.11 -7.76 -6.64
C THR A 100 21.65 -6.33 -6.82
N GLU A 101 22.13 -5.67 -7.87
CA GLU A 101 21.70 -4.31 -8.21
C GLU A 101 20.19 -4.26 -8.48
N ASP A 102 19.66 -5.23 -9.22
CA ASP A 102 18.23 -5.36 -9.53
C ASP A 102 17.35 -5.57 -8.29
N ASN A 103 17.79 -6.41 -7.35
CA ASN A 103 17.06 -6.56 -6.10
C ASN A 103 17.17 -5.30 -5.23
N GLY A 104 18.32 -4.62 -5.24
CA GLY A 104 18.48 -3.31 -4.64
C GLY A 104 17.42 -2.34 -5.16
N TYR A 105 17.30 -2.21 -6.48
CA TYR A 105 16.28 -1.41 -7.13
C TYR A 105 14.86 -1.75 -6.67
N ARG A 106 14.51 -3.04 -6.69
CA ARG A 106 13.21 -3.53 -6.25
C ARG A 106 12.92 -3.17 -4.78
N GLU A 107 13.87 -3.42 -3.87
CA GLU A 107 13.73 -3.07 -2.45
C GLU A 107 13.53 -1.57 -2.26
N GLY A 108 14.34 -0.75 -2.94
CA GLY A 108 14.24 0.71 -2.88
C GLY A 108 12.90 1.23 -3.40
N ARG A 109 12.46 0.71 -4.56
CA ARG A 109 11.18 1.07 -5.21
C ARG A 109 9.96 0.70 -4.37
N ASN A 110 10.06 -0.37 -3.59
CA ASN A 110 9.01 -0.79 -2.66
C ASN A 110 9.06 -0.04 -1.32
N GLY A 111 9.98 0.92 -1.17
CA GLY A 111 10.12 1.70 0.06
C GLY A 111 10.71 0.92 1.23
N ALA A 112 11.33 -0.24 0.97
CA ALA A 112 11.98 -1.02 2.01
C ALA A 112 13.04 -0.17 2.73
N VAL A 113 13.18 -0.38 4.04
CA VAL A 113 14.25 0.25 4.80
C VAL A 113 15.57 -0.41 4.42
N SER A 114 16.57 0.39 4.07
CA SER A 114 17.92 -0.11 3.73
C SER A 114 18.45 -0.97 4.86
N ARG A 115 18.80 -2.22 4.54
CA ARG A 115 19.44 -3.14 5.47
C ARG A 115 20.90 -3.26 5.08
N LEU A 116 21.81 -2.99 6.03
CA LEU A 116 23.26 -3.18 5.85
C LEU A 116 23.64 -4.67 5.92
N VAL A 117 23.00 -5.50 5.10
CA VAL A 117 23.14 -6.97 5.12
C VAL A 117 24.10 -7.48 4.07
N CYS A 118 24.44 -6.65 3.07
CA CYS A 118 25.26 -7.05 1.95
C CYS A 118 26.75 -7.11 2.29
N PRO A 119 27.48 -8.14 1.83
CA PRO A 119 28.94 -8.17 1.91
C PRO A 119 29.55 -6.99 1.14
N ALA A 120 30.72 -6.52 1.59
CA ALA A 120 31.39 -5.33 1.02
C ALA A 120 31.60 -5.41 -0.51
N ALA A 121 31.79 -6.60 -1.07
CA ALA A 121 31.96 -6.79 -2.51
C ALA A 121 30.67 -6.56 -3.33
N LEU A 122 29.50 -6.79 -2.72
CA LEU A 122 28.19 -6.70 -3.39
C LEU A 122 27.42 -5.43 -3.03
N GLU A 123 27.72 -4.84 -1.88
CA GLU A 123 27.07 -3.65 -1.34
C GLU A 123 27.04 -2.46 -2.33
N PRO A 124 28.11 -2.13 -3.08
CA PRO A 124 28.06 -1.02 -4.03
C PRO A 124 27.02 -1.19 -5.14
N GLY A 125 26.84 -2.41 -5.66
CA GLY A 125 25.86 -2.70 -6.71
C GLY A 125 24.44 -2.63 -6.18
N PHE A 126 24.18 -3.35 -5.09
CA PHE A 126 22.88 -3.31 -4.40
C PHE A 126 22.49 -1.87 -4.02
N ARG A 127 23.42 -1.10 -3.47
CA ARG A 127 23.17 0.28 -3.02
C ARG A 127 22.82 1.21 -4.17
N ARG A 128 23.49 1.12 -5.32
CA ARG A 128 23.15 1.92 -6.52
C ARG A 128 21.70 1.67 -6.95
N GLY A 129 21.33 0.40 -7.13
CA GLY A 129 19.96 0.03 -7.47
C GLY A 129 18.98 0.55 -6.43
N TYR A 130 19.26 0.32 -5.14
CA TYR A 130 18.43 0.78 -4.03
C TYR A 130 18.21 2.29 -4.02
N GLU A 131 19.24 3.10 -4.25
CA GLU A 131 19.12 4.57 -4.33
C GLU A 131 18.22 5.01 -5.49
N LEU A 132 18.35 4.38 -6.67
CA LEU A 132 17.48 4.63 -7.83
C LEU A 132 16.02 4.27 -7.52
N GLY A 133 15.79 3.08 -6.97
CA GLY A 133 14.45 2.64 -6.57
C GLY A 133 13.83 3.55 -5.51
N ARG A 134 14.62 3.96 -4.51
CA ARG A 134 14.18 4.88 -3.45
C ARG A 134 13.78 6.24 -3.99
N ALA A 135 14.47 6.76 -4.99
CA ALA A 135 14.09 8.03 -5.64
C ALA A 135 12.71 7.91 -6.33
N VAL A 136 12.45 6.78 -7.00
CA VAL A 136 11.12 6.49 -7.57
C VAL A 136 10.06 6.37 -6.47
N TYR A 137 10.33 5.63 -5.40
CA TYR A 137 9.41 5.50 -4.27
C TYR A 137 9.06 6.84 -3.62
N ALA A 138 10.08 7.67 -3.36
CA ALA A 138 9.90 8.98 -2.74
C ALA A 138 9.03 9.89 -3.60
N SER A 139 9.32 9.99 -4.89
CA SER A 139 8.52 10.81 -5.82
C SER A 139 7.08 10.34 -5.96
N VAL A 140 6.82 9.02 -5.98
CA VAL A 140 5.44 8.47 -5.96
C VAL A 140 4.72 8.80 -4.65
N THR A 141 5.44 8.78 -3.52
CA THR A 141 4.87 9.11 -2.21
C THR A 141 4.46 10.58 -2.14
N GLU A 142 5.33 11.49 -2.60
CA GLU A 142 5.06 12.92 -2.67
C GLU A 142 3.88 13.23 -3.61
N LEU A 143 3.87 12.60 -4.81
CA LEU A 143 2.76 12.70 -5.75
C LEU A 143 1.40 12.35 -5.11
N ARG A 144 1.35 11.21 -4.41
CA ARG A 144 0.13 10.76 -3.73
C ARG A 144 -0.27 11.71 -2.61
N ALA A 145 0.68 12.13 -1.78
CA ALA A 145 0.40 13.06 -0.69
C ALA A 145 -0.19 14.39 -1.20
N SER A 146 0.41 15.00 -2.23
CA SER A 146 -0.13 16.23 -2.82
C SER A 146 -1.52 16.02 -3.43
N ASN A 147 -1.72 14.90 -4.12
CA ASN A 147 -3.01 14.56 -4.70
C ASN A 147 -4.10 14.37 -3.63
N ASP A 148 -3.81 13.63 -2.57
CA ASP A 148 -4.75 13.33 -1.50
C ASP A 148 -5.16 14.61 -0.76
N SER A 149 -4.23 15.55 -0.58
CA SER A 149 -4.55 16.89 -0.05
C SER A 149 -5.52 17.66 -0.93
N ILE A 150 -5.38 17.62 -2.26
CA ILE A 150 -6.31 18.29 -3.19
C ILE A 150 -7.70 17.67 -3.09
N VAL A 151 -7.76 16.34 -3.10
CA VAL A 151 -9.04 15.61 -2.99
C VAL A 151 -9.72 15.90 -1.65
N SER A 152 -8.95 15.95 -0.56
CA SER A 152 -9.47 16.30 0.76
C SER A 152 -10.03 17.72 0.81
N ALA A 153 -9.30 18.71 0.29
CA ALA A 153 -9.75 20.11 0.27
C ALA A 153 -11.02 20.29 -0.56
N ARG A 154 -11.09 19.64 -1.74
CA ARG A 154 -12.31 19.65 -2.58
C ARG A 154 -13.50 19.02 -1.86
N SER A 155 -13.29 17.89 -1.19
CA SER A 155 -14.36 17.24 -0.41
C SER A 155 -14.83 18.10 0.76
N GLU A 156 -13.96 18.91 1.37
CA GLU A 156 -14.33 19.87 2.41
C GLU A 156 -15.17 21.01 1.83
N ILE A 157 -14.81 21.54 0.66
CA ILE A 157 -15.61 22.53 -0.07
C ILE A 157 -17.01 21.98 -0.38
N GLU A 158 -17.11 20.80 -1.00
CA GLU A 158 -18.40 20.18 -1.32
C GLU A 158 -19.29 19.99 -0.07
N HIS A 159 -18.68 19.66 1.07
CA HIS A 159 -19.41 19.55 2.33
C HIS A 159 -19.91 20.91 2.84
N LEU A 160 -19.05 21.94 2.81
CA LEU A 160 -19.39 23.31 3.21
C LEU A 160 -20.48 23.90 2.31
N GLU A 161 -20.42 23.67 1.00
CA GLU A 161 -21.45 24.11 0.06
C GLU A 161 -22.83 23.50 0.39
N SER A 162 -22.87 22.21 0.73
CA SER A 162 -24.09 21.55 1.20
C SER A 162 -24.62 22.15 2.51
N GLU A 163 -23.73 22.37 3.49
CA GLU A 163 -24.06 22.99 4.78
C GLU A 163 -24.58 24.43 4.63
N ILE A 164 -24.02 25.20 3.68
CA ILE A 164 -24.49 26.53 3.29
C ILE A 164 -25.89 26.44 2.68
N GLU A 165 -26.15 25.48 1.79
CA GLU A 165 -27.48 25.31 1.19
C GLU A 165 -28.55 24.99 2.26
N ASP A 166 -28.22 24.11 3.21
CA ASP A 166 -29.08 23.78 4.34
C ASP A 166 -29.40 25.00 5.20
N ARG A 167 -28.39 25.80 5.56
CA ARG A 167 -28.58 27.04 6.34
C ARG A 167 -29.34 28.10 5.56
N ARG A 168 -29.08 28.26 4.26
CA ARG A 168 -29.85 29.15 3.38
C ARG A 168 -31.32 28.72 3.30
N ARG A 169 -31.62 27.41 3.35
CA ARG A 169 -33.00 26.90 3.45
C ARG A 169 -33.63 27.26 4.80
N SER A 170 -32.92 27.07 5.91
CA SER A 170 -33.40 27.45 7.25
C SER A 170 -33.64 28.95 7.39
N ALA A 171 -32.74 29.79 6.85
CA ALA A 171 -32.84 31.25 6.89
C ALA A 171 -34.04 31.83 6.12
N ARG A 172 -34.67 31.03 5.25
CA ARG A 172 -35.91 31.37 4.51
C ARG A 172 -37.19 30.92 5.23
N SER A 173 -37.08 30.19 6.35
CA SER A 173 -38.24 29.76 7.12
C SER A 173 -38.94 30.97 7.75
N ASP A 174 -40.28 30.94 7.76
CA ASP A 174 -41.10 31.95 8.44
C ASP A 174 -41.14 31.73 9.97
N ASP A 175 -40.63 30.59 10.46
CA ASP A 175 -40.69 30.18 11.86
C ASP A 175 -39.52 30.70 12.73
N ILE A 176 -38.54 31.40 12.14
CA ILE A 176 -37.34 31.92 12.84
C ILE A 176 -37.39 33.45 12.97
N ASP A 177 -36.79 33.98 14.01
CA ASP A 177 -36.72 35.43 14.23
C ASP A 177 -35.54 36.10 13.49
N ASP A 178 -35.53 37.44 13.47
CA ASP A 178 -34.49 38.22 12.78
C ASP A 178 -33.08 37.97 13.35
N LYS A 179 -32.95 37.65 14.63
CA LYS A 179 -31.64 37.37 15.25
C LYS A 179 -31.14 35.99 14.84
N GLU A 180 -32.01 34.98 14.83
CA GLU A 180 -31.69 33.64 14.35
C GLU A 180 -31.30 33.69 12.86
N LYS A 181 -32.03 34.47 12.07
CA LYS A 181 -31.70 34.69 10.67
C LYS A 181 -30.34 35.35 10.47
N GLN A 182 -30.03 36.38 11.27
CA GLN A 182 -28.72 37.03 11.23
C GLN A 182 -27.60 36.05 11.60
N ALA A 183 -27.78 35.23 12.64
CA ALA A 183 -26.80 34.23 13.04
C ALA A 183 -26.53 33.21 11.92
N LEU A 184 -27.56 32.76 11.21
CA LEU A 184 -27.40 31.88 10.06
C LEU A 184 -26.65 32.56 8.90
N HIS A 185 -26.87 33.85 8.66
CA HIS A 185 -26.08 34.60 7.66
C HIS A 185 -24.61 34.71 8.07
N ASP A 186 -24.32 35.02 9.33
CA ASP A 186 -22.95 35.09 9.84
C ASP A 186 -22.24 33.72 9.71
N GLU A 187 -22.94 32.61 10.00
CA GLU A 187 -22.41 31.25 9.77
C GLU A 187 -22.15 30.96 8.28
N ILE A 188 -23.03 31.41 7.39
CA ILE A 188 -22.84 31.28 5.93
C ILE A 188 -21.61 32.05 5.49
N ASP A 189 -21.48 33.32 5.90
CA ASP A 189 -20.33 34.17 5.56
C ASP A 189 -19.00 33.56 6.06
N ASP A 190 -19.01 32.94 7.24
CA ASP A 190 -17.83 32.23 7.78
C ASP A 190 -17.45 31.01 6.93
N MET A 191 -18.43 30.21 6.51
CA MET A 191 -18.17 29.05 5.64
C MET A 191 -17.74 29.46 4.23
N GLU A 192 -18.32 30.52 3.67
CA GLU A 192 -17.92 31.06 2.36
C GLU A 192 -16.46 31.52 2.38
N ARG A 193 -16.03 32.21 3.44
CA ARG A 193 -14.60 32.55 3.62
C ARG A 193 -13.71 31.33 3.71
N ARG A 194 -14.17 30.26 4.37
CA ARG A 194 -13.42 29.00 4.46
C ARG A 194 -13.29 28.31 3.11
N ILE A 195 -14.32 28.35 2.27
CA ILE A 195 -14.26 27.85 0.89
C ILE A 195 -13.21 28.63 0.10
N ASP A 196 -13.23 29.97 0.17
CA ASP A 196 -12.25 30.82 -0.53
C ASP A 196 -10.81 30.49 -0.11
N GLU A 197 -10.56 30.27 1.18
CA GLU A 197 -9.24 29.82 1.70
C GLU A 197 -8.82 28.47 1.11
N LEU A 198 -9.74 27.49 1.09
CA LEU A 198 -9.47 26.16 0.56
C LEU A 198 -9.22 26.16 -0.95
N ASP A 199 -9.92 27.01 -1.70
CA ASP A 199 -9.70 27.19 -3.13
C ASP A 199 -8.32 27.78 -3.43
N GLU A 200 -7.85 28.75 -2.63
CA GLU A 200 -6.49 29.27 -2.72
C GLU A 200 -5.46 28.17 -2.42
N ASP A 201 -5.67 27.39 -1.36
CA ASP A 201 -4.83 26.25 -0.99
C ASP A 201 -4.77 25.18 -2.10
N ILE A 202 -5.90 24.85 -2.74
CA ILE A 202 -5.96 23.93 -3.88
C ILE A 202 -5.05 24.43 -5.02
N GLY A 203 -5.06 25.74 -5.30
CA GLY A 203 -4.17 26.33 -6.31
C GLY A 203 -2.69 26.07 -6.01
N ILE A 204 -2.27 26.25 -4.76
CA ILE A 204 -0.90 25.98 -4.29
C ILE A 204 -0.58 24.48 -4.37
N LEU A 205 -1.52 23.62 -3.97
CA LEU A 205 -1.36 22.17 -4.01
C LEU A 205 -1.24 21.65 -5.45
N ILE A 206 -1.98 22.19 -6.41
CA ILE A 206 -1.84 21.84 -7.83
C ILE A 206 -0.46 22.21 -8.36
N ALA A 207 0.06 23.39 -8.00
CA ALA A 207 1.42 23.78 -8.37
C ALA A 207 2.47 22.84 -7.76
N THR A 208 2.27 22.44 -6.50
CA THR A 208 3.13 21.46 -5.81
C THR A 208 3.08 20.08 -6.50
N LEU A 209 1.88 19.61 -6.85
CA LEU A 209 1.69 18.35 -7.56
C LEU A 209 2.43 18.36 -8.91
N ALA A 210 2.43 19.47 -9.65
CA ALA A 210 3.16 19.58 -10.90
C ALA A 210 4.69 19.43 -10.72
N VAL A 211 5.24 19.96 -9.62
CA VAL A 211 6.65 19.75 -9.26
C VAL A 211 6.91 18.28 -8.95
N SER A 212 6.05 17.64 -8.17
CA SER A 212 6.16 16.21 -7.85
C SER A 212 6.08 15.32 -9.09
N VAL A 213 5.25 15.68 -10.09
CA VAL A 213 5.21 14.99 -11.39
C VAL A 213 6.53 15.10 -12.12
N SER A 214 7.16 16.28 -12.13
CA SER A 214 8.48 16.48 -12.73
C SER A 214 9.56 15.64 -12.05
N GLN A 215 9.56 15.61 -10.72
CA GLN A 215 10.50 14.79 -9.93
C GLN A 215 10.33 13.29 -10.20
N TYR A 216 9.08 12.83 -10.31
CA TYR A 216 8.77 11.46 -10.68
C TYR A 216 9.32 11.09 -12.06
N HIS A 217 9.07 11.92 -13.08
CA HIS A 217 9.63 11.70 -14.41
C HIS A 217 11.17 11.67 -14.42
N ALA A 218 11.81 12.54 -13.64
CA ALA A 218 13.26 12.55 -13.52
C ALA A 218 13.79 11.26 -12.87
N ALA A 219 13.14 10.78 -11.80
CA ALA A 219 13.49 9.54 -11.12
C ALA A 219 13.30 8.31 -12.00
N VAL A 220 12.14 8.19 -12.67
CA VAL A 220 11.86 7.12 -13.64
C VAL A 220 12.83 7.18 -14.81
N GLY A 221 13.11 8.37 -15.34
CA GLY A 221 14.08 8.57 -16.41
C GLY A 221 15.50 8.14 -16.02
N ALA A 222 15.90 8.35 -14.77
CA ALA A 222 17.17 7.86 -14.24
C ALA A 222 17.20 6.33 -14.15
N ALA A 223 16.16 5.72 -13.61
CA ALA A 223 16.03 4.26 -13.54
C ALA A 223 16.06 3.60 -14.94
N ARG A 224 15.36 4.20 -15.92
CA ARG A 224 15.31 3.72 -17.30
C ARG A 224 16.67 3.72 -18.00
N ARG A 225 17.52 4.71 -17.73
CA ARG A 225 18.89 4.76 -18.29
C ARG A 225 19.75 3.58 -17.82
N GLU A 226 19.44 3.04 -16.65
CA GLU A 226 20.10 1.86 -16.07
C GLU A 226 19.37 0.55 -16.43
N GLY A 227 18.35 0.59 -17.30
CA GLY A 227 17.64 -0.59 -17.80
C GLY A 227 16.42 -1.02 -16.98
N TYR A 228 15.98 -0.23 -16.01
CA TYR A 228 14.76 -0.51 -15.22
C TYR A 228 13.50 0.02 -15.91
N ASP A 229 12.50 -0.85 -16.07
CA ASP A 229 11.19 -0.46 -16.61
C ASP A 229 10.19 -0.12 -15.50
N GLU A 230 9.37 0.90 -15.76
CA GLU A 230 8.41 1.48 -14.82
C GLU A 230 7.00 1.44 -15.43
N PRO A 231 6.32 0.27 -15.41
CA PRO A 231 5.08 0.05 -16.17
C PRO A 231 3.91 0.91 -15.70
N MET A 232 3.95 1.43 -14.47
CA MET A 232 2.87 2.22 -13.88
C MET A 232 2.92 3.72 -14.20
N GLU A 233 3.95 4.20 -14.92
CA GLU A 233 4.11 5.64 -15.22
C GLU A 233 2.88 6.22 -15.96
N THR A 234 2.38 5.50 -16.96
CA THR A 234 1.26 5.99 -17.79
C THR A 234 -0.06 6.00 -17.02
N GLU A 235 -0.34 4.95 -16.25
CA GLU A 235 -1.58 4.84 -15.47
C GLU A 235 -1.66 5.90 -14.37
N LEU A 236 -0.57 6.04 -13.58
CA LEU A 236 -0.50 7.01 -12.50
C LEU A 236 -0.73 8.44 -13.00
N LEU A 237 -0.05 8.83 -14.08
CA LEU A 237 -0.17 10.16 -14.65
C LEU A 237 -1.53 10.40 -15.32
N SER A 238 -2.15 9.37 -15.90
CA SER A 238 -3.51 9.46 -16.45
C SER A 238 -4.57 9.68 -15.36
N ALA A 239 -4.36 9.10 -14.16
CA ALA A 239 -5.25 9.32 -13.03
C ALA A 239 -5.13 10.77 -12.52
N LEU A 240 -3.89 11.27 -12.38
CA LEU A 240 -3.63 12.64 -11.92
C LEU A 240 -4.19 13.71 -12.89
N ARG A 241 -4.09 13.50 -14.21
CA ARG A 241 -4.64 14.44 -15.20
C ARG A 241 -6.16 14.61 -15.12
N ARG A 242 -6.89 13.57 -14.70
CA ARG A 242 -8.35 13.64 -14.52
C ARG A 242 -8.77 14.46 -13.30
N LEU A 243 -7.88 14.65 -12.34
CA LEU A 243 -8.13 15.41 -11.12
C LEU A 243 -7.81 16.90 -11.29
N ALA A 244 -6.93 17.23 -12.23
CA ALA A 244 -6.60 18.61 -12.61
C ALA A 244 -7.61 19.24 -13.60
N GLN A 245 -8.60 18.47 -14.09
CA GLN A 245 -9.74 18.93 -14.89
C GLN A 245 -10.94 19.18 -13.98
#